data_AF-A0A6J7KQW6-F1
#
_entry.id   AF-A0A6J7KQW6-F1
#
_cell.length_a   1.000
_cell.length_b   1.000
_cell.length_c   1.000
_cell.angle_alpha   90.00
_cell.angle_beta   90.00
_cell.angle_gamma   90.00
#
_symmetry.space_group_name_H-M   'P 1'
#
loop_
_entity.id
_entity.type
_entity.pdbx_description
1 polymer ?
#
loop_
_entity_poly.entity_id
_entity_poly.type
_entity_poly.pdbx_seq_one_letter_code
_entity_poly.pdbx_strand_id
1 'polypeptide(L)'
;MIVINAINFVDGLDGLATGIVAICATAFFGFSYLLAVINGFTRAGAPSLITAVVIGMCIGFLPHNFHPARIFMGDSGAMLLGLLLSASAITLTGQIDANSITSQGSSSTLLPILLPFSILAIPLLDLAMAIIRRLRAGRSPFAADREHLHHRILDLGISHRRTTVILYMWTAGFAIPTAIAAFTSAWIAGLVALAIFALSLALLFEFKKELSRI
;
A
#
# COMPACT_ATOMS: atom_id res chain seq x y z
N MET A 1 11.13 -10.41 2.52
CA MET A 1 12.09 -9.95 1.48
C MET A 1 11.40 -9.31 0.28
N ILE A 2 10.39 -9.93 -0.35
CA ILE A 2 9.69 -9.33 -1.51
C ILE A 2 9.10 -7.95 -1.19
N VAL A 3 8.35 -7.83 -0.08
CA VAL A 3 7.72 -6.58 0.35
C VAL A 3 8.75 -5.48 0.66
N ILE A 4 9.89 -5.85 1.26
CA ILE A 4 11.00 -4.94 1.57
C ILE A 4 11.51 -4.30 0.28
N ASN A 5 11.78 -5.12 -0.73
CA ASN A 5 12.27 -4.64 -2.03
C ASN A 5 11.19 -3.90 -2.81
N ALA A 6 9.92 -4.32 -2.69
CA ALA A 6 8.80 -3.61 -3.30
C ALA A 6 8.68 -2.17 -2.78
N ILE A 7 8.81 -1.97 -1.47
CA ILE A 7 8.76 -0.63 -0.86
C ILE A 7 10.00 0.19 -1.22
N ASN A 8 11.18 -0.44 -1.27
CA ASN A 8 12.38 0.21 -1.78
C ASN A 8 12.18 0.72 -3.23
N PHE A 9 11.63 -0.09 -4.13
CA PHE A 9 11.37 0.35 -5.52
C PHE A 9 10.30 1.43 -5.67
N VAL A 10 9.36 1.50 -4.74
CA VAL A 10 8.36 2.58 -4.70
C VAL A 10 8.98 3.91 -4.24
N ASP A 11 10.13 3.90 -3.57
CA ASP A 11 10.87 5.09 -3.12
C ASP A 11 11.61 5.83 -4.26
N GLY A 12 10.89 6.07 -5.36
CA GLY A 12 11.41 6.79 -6.54
C GLY A 12 10.94 8.24 -6.66
N LEU A 13 9.97 8.66 -5.84
CA LEU A 13 9.47 10.05 -5.80
C LEU A 13 9.40 10.57 -4.36
N ASP A 14 9.60 11.87 -4.20
CA ASP A 14 9.44 12.60 -2.93
C ASP A 14 8.08 12.31 -2.27
N GLY A 15 8.12 11.74 -1.06
CA GLY A 15 6.94 11.43 -0.26
C GLY A 15 6.22 10.13 -0.64
N LEU A 16 6.52 9.52 -1.80
CA LEU A 16 5.70 8.43 -2.34
C LEU A 16 5.73 7.17 -1.45
N ALA A 17 6.92 6.63 -1.16
CA ALA A 17 7.04 5.44 -0.32
C ALA A 17 6.49 5.70 1.08
N THR A 18 6.85 6.82 1.71
CA THR A 18 6.39 7.20 3.06
C THR A 18 4.86 7.25 3.14
N GLY A 19 4.18 7.89 2.18
CA GLY A 19 2.73 8.01 2.20
C GLY A 19 2.00 6.71 1.84
N ILE A 20 2.53 5.92 0.90
CA ILE A 20 1.99 4.58 0.61
C ILE A 20 2.07 3.70 1.87
N VAL A 21 3.22 3.68 2.54
CA VAL A 21 3.39 2.93 3.78
C VAL A 21 2.46 3.46 4.88
N ALA A 22 2.28 4.77 5.01
CA ALA A 22 1.36 5.36 5.99
C ALA A 22 -0.09 4.88 5.79
N ILE A 23 -0.57 4.88 4.55
CA ILE A 23 -1.92 4.41 4.19
C ILE A 23 -2.05 2.92 4.48
N CYS A 24 -1.07 2.12 4.05
CA CYS A 24 -1.03 0.69 4.30
C CYS A 24 -1.06 0.37 5.80
N ALA A 25 -0.19 1.03 6.57
CA ALA A 25 -0.09 0.83 8.01
C ALA A 25 -1.37 1.26 8.73
N THR A 26 -2.03 2.34 8.28
CA THR A 26 -3.31 2.80 8.85
C THR A 26 -4.44 1.80 8.61
N ALA A 27 -4.57 1.30 7.37
CA ALA A 27 -5.55 0.28 7.05
C ALA A 27 -5.29 -1.02 7.84
N PHE A 28 -4.01 -1.41 7.94
CA PHE A 28 -3.60 -2.61 8.66
C PHE A 28 -3.79 -2.48 10.17
N PHE A 29 -3.51 -1.30 10.75
CA PHE A 29 -3.79 -0.97 12.14
C PHE A 29 -5.29 -1.08 12.44
N GLY A 30 -6.14 -0.43 11.62
CA GLY A 30 -7.58 -0.46 11.80
C GLY A 30 -8.13 -1.89 11.76
N PHE A 31 -7.64 -2.70 10.80
CA PHE A 31 -8.01 -4.12 10.72
C PHE A 31 -7.56 -4.91 11.95
N SER A 32 -6.27 -4.85 12.31
CA SER A 32 -5.73 -5.59 13.45
C SER A 32 -6.39 -5.18 14.77
N TYR A 33 -6.64 -3.89 14.97
CA TYR A 33 -7.29 -3.38 16.17
C TYR A 33 -8.72 -3.87 16.29
N LEU A 34 -9.51 -3.76 15.22
CA LEU A 34 -10.92 -4.17 15.26
C LEU A 34 -11.06 -5.69 15.37
N LEU A 35 -10.17 -6.46 14.74
CA LEU A 35 -10.10 -7.89 14.92
C LEU A 35 -9.79 -8.28 16.37
N ALA A 36 -8.88 -7.55 17.04
CA ALA A 36 -8.59 -7.78 18.44
C ALA A 36 -9.78 -7.45 19.36
N VAL A 37 -10.53 -6.39 19.05
CA VAL A 37 -11.76 -6.03 19.78
C VAL A 37 -12.82 -7.13 19.67
N ILE A 38 -13.07 -7.64 18.46
CA ILE A 38 -14.13 -8.64 18.21
C ILE A 38 -13.80 -9.99 18.83
N ASN A 39 -12.54 -10.42 18.76
CA ASN A 39 -12.11 -11.72 19.28
C ASN A 39 -11.69 -11.67 20.76
N GLY A 40 -11.79 -10.50 21.42
CA GLY A 40 -11.39 -10.33 22.82
C GLY A 40 -9.87 -10.46 23.05
N PHE A 41 -9.05 -10.35 22.00
CA PHE A 41 -7.60 -10.36 22.10
C PHE A 41 -7.06 -9.05 22.67
N THR A 42 -5.78 -9.06 23.06
CA THR A 42 -5.08 -7.85 23.48
C THR A 42 -5.05 -6.82 22.34
N ARG A 43 -5.71 -5.67 22.56
CA ARG A 43 -5.77 -4.55 21.60
C ARG A 43 -4.40 -3.99 21.23
N ALA A 44 -3.44 -4.09 22.15
CA ALA A 44 -2.03 -3.77 21.98
C ALA A 44 -1.20 -5.00 21.58
N GLY A 45 -1.74 -5.85 20.71
CA GLY A 45 -0.98 -6.95 20.11
C GLY A 45 0.19 -6.44 19.28
N ALA A 46 1.19 -7.30 19.05
CA ALA A 46 2.32 -6.98 18.19
C ALA A 46 1.95 -6.34 16.82
N PRO A 47 0.94 -6.82 16.05
CA PRO A 47 0.61 -6.21 14.76
C PRO A 47 0.05 -4.80 14.86
N SER A 48 -0.82 -4.50 15.83
CA SER A 48 -1.37 -3.15 16.03
C SER A 48 -0.32 -2.18 16.59
N LEU A 49 0.59 -2.65 17.44
CA LEU A 49 1.67 -1.82 17.98
C LEU A 49 2.71 -1.47 16.91
N ILE A 50 3.16 -2.44 16.11
CA ILE A 50 4.13 -2.20 15.02
C ILE A 50 3.54 -1.22 14.01
N THR A 51 2.28 -1.40 13.61
CA THR A 51 1.63 -0.48 12.67
C THR A 51 1.43 0.92 13.24
N ALA A 52 1.07 1.06 14.51
CA ALA A 52 0.98 2.36 15.16
C ALA A 52 2.33 3.11 15.17
N VAL A 53 3.43 2.40 15.45
CA VAL A 53 4.79 2.96 15.38
C VAL A 53 5.13 3.39 13.95
N VAL A 54 4.85 2.55 12.95
CA VAL A 54 5.07 2.88 11.53
C VAL A 54 4.27 4.12 11.12
N ILE A 55 3.00 4.23 11.52
CA ILE A 55 2.18 5.42 11.28
C ILE A 55 2.84 6.66 11.89
N GLY A 56 3.29 6.58 13.15
CA GLY A 56 4.00 7.67 13.83
C GLY A 56 5.28 8.09 13.11
N MET A 57 6.09 7.12 12.67
CA MET A 57 7.30 7.37 11.87
C MET A 57 6.96 8.08 10.56
N CYS A 58 5.95 7.60 9.83
CA CYS A 58 5.51 8.22 8.58
C CYS A 58 4.98 9.63 8.79
N ILE A 59 4.14 9.88 9.80
CA ILE A 59 3.60 11.21 10.09
C ILE A 59 4.72 12.19 10.46
N GLY A 60 5.72 11.76 11.24
CA GLY A 60 6.87 12.59 11.59
C GLY A 60 7.79 12.88 10.41
N PHE A 61 7.96 11.91 9.51
CA PHE A 61 8.89 12.02 8.38
C PHE A 61 8.28 12.71 7.15
N LEU A 62 6.99 12.48 6.86
CA LEU A 62 6.33 12.93 5.64
C LEU A 62 6.44 14.45 5.39
N PRO A 63 6.28 15.36 6.38
CA PRO A 63 6.46 16.80 6.16
C PRO A 63 7.86 17.19 5.67
N HIS A 64 8.87 16.38 5.99
CA HIS A 64 10.26 16.60 5.59
C HIS A 64 10.60 15.93 4.24
N ASN A 65 9.84 14.91 3.87
CA ASN A 65 10.05 14.11 2.66
C ASN A 65 9.08 14.47 1.52
N PHE A 66 8.01 15.22 1.78
CA PHE A 66 7.03 15.61 0.77
C PHE A 66 7.59 16.68 -0.17
N HIS A 67 7.28 16.57 -1.47
CA HIS A 67 7.87 17.40 -2.51
C HIS A 67 7.68 18.92 -2.28
N PRO A 68 8.75 19.75 -2.35
CA PRO A 68 10.14 19.37 -2.55
C PRO A 68 10.78 18.81 -1.27
N ALA A 69 11.35 17.60 -1.36
CA ALA A 69 11.92 16.92 -0.20
C ALA A 69 13.13 17.67 0.38
N ARG A 70 13.18 17.76 1.71
CA ARG A 70 14.35 18.25 2.48
C ARG A 70 15.23 17.10 2.96
N ILE A 71 14.61 15.96 3.23
CA ILE A 71 15.27 14.74 3.69
C ILE A 71 14.82 13.58 2.81
N PHE A 72 15.79 12.91 2.19
CA PHE A 72 15.55 11.69 1.43
C PHE A 72 15.50 10.48 2.36
N MET A 73 14.60 9.55 2.05
CA MET A 73 14.40 8.34 2.84
C MET A 73 15.59 7.39 2.73
N GLY A 74 16.07 7.19 1.51
CA GLY A 74 17.16 6.27 1.19
C GLY A 74 16.77 4.81 1.40
N ASP A 75 17.64 3.91 0.91
CA ASP A 75 17.40 2.46 0.96
C ASP A 75 17.13 1.95 2.38
N SER A 76 17.87 2.47 3.36
CA SER A 76 17.73 2.06 4.76
C SER A 76 16.35 2.35 5.32
N GLY A 77 15.80 3.53 5.03
CA GLY A 77 14.46 3.91 5.49
C GLY A 77 13.38 3.07 4.82
N ALA A 78 13.43 2.94 3.49
CA ALA A 78 12.43 2.20 2.72
C ALA A 78 12.43 0.71 3.11
N MET A 79 13.61 0.10 3.26
CA MET A 79 13.73 -1.29 3.66
C MET A 79 13.26 -1.52 5.10
N LEU A 80 13.52 -0.59 6.02
CA LEU A 80 13.02 -0.65 7.39
C LEU A 80 11.49 -0.61 7.42
N LEU A 81 10.86 0.33 6.71
CA LEU A 81 9.40 0.41 6.63
C LEU A 81 8.79 -0.86 6.06
N GLY A 82 9.39 -1.42 5.00
CA GLY A 82 8.93 -2.69 4.44
C GLY A 82 9.16 -3.89 5.34
N LEU A 83 10.22 -3.90 6.14
CA LEU A 83 10.46 -4.92 7.16
C LEU A 83 9.38 -4.87 8.23
N LEU A 84 9.09 -3.69 8.78
CA LEU A 84 8.09 -3.50 9.84
C LEU A 84 6.68 -3.88 9.35
N LEU A 85 6.30 -3.46 8.14
CA LEU A 85 5.03 -3.88 7.53
C LEU A 85 4.98 -5.41 7.35
N SER A 86 6.05 -6.02 6.83
CA SER A 86 6.12 -7.48 6.67
C SER A 86 6.01 -8.21 8.02
N ALA A 87 6.71 -7.72 9.04
CA ALA A 87 6.68 -8.29 10.38
C ALA A 87 5.25 -8.22 10.95
N SER A 88 4.60 -7.06 10.85
CA SER A 88 3.21 -6.90 11.29
C SER A 88 2.26 -7.87 10.57
N ALA A 89 2.43 -8.05 9.25
CA ALA A 89 1.64 -8.97 8.44
C ALA A 89 1.81 -10.43 8.87
N ILE A 90 3.06 -10.88 9.05
CA ILE A 90 3.38 -12.24 9.46
C ILE A 90 2.84 -12.52 10.86
N THR A 91 3.02 -11.59 11.80
CA THR A 91 2.53 -11.77 13.17
C THR A 91 1.01 -11.82 13.22
N LEU A 92 0.31 -11.01 12.42
CA LEU A 92 -1.15 -11.06 12.36
C LEU A 92 -1.65 -12.39 11.80
N THR A 93 -1.08 -12.86 10.68
CA THR A 93 -1.45 -14.14 10.09
C THR A 93 -1.16 -15.31 11.04
N GLY A 94 -0.06 -15.25 11.79
CA GLY A 94 0.30 -16.27 12.77
C GLY A 94 -0.61 -16.33 14.01
N GLN A 95 -1.44 -15.31 14.24
CA GLN A 95 -2.43 -15.26 15.33
C GLN A 95 -3.79 -15.83 14.94
N ILE A 96 -3.99 -16.19 13.67
CA ILE A 96 -5.28 -16.63 13.14
C ILE A 96 -5.30 -18.15 13.08
N ASP A 97 -6.22 -18.77 13.83
CA ASP A 97 -6.38 -20.21 13.86
C ASP A 97 -6.78 -20.76 12.49
N ALA A 98 -5.88 -21.52 11.86
CA ALA A 98 -6.10 -22.12 10.54
C ALA A 98 -7.31 -23.08 10.50
N ASN A 99 -7.71 -23.63 11.66
CA ASN A 99 -8.88 -24.52 11.78
C ASN A 99 -10.22 -23.76 11.88
N SER A 100 -10.20 -22.47 12.23
CA SER A 100 -11.37 -21.60 12.09
C SER A 100 -11.68 -21.29 10.61
N ILE A 101 -10.72 -21.60 9.72
CA ILE A 101 -10.80 -21.22 8.30
C ILE A 101 -11.69 -22.18 7.49
N THR A 102 -11.85 -23.41 7.96
CA THR A 102 -12.51 -24.50 7.23
C THR A 102 -13.95 -24.75 7.65
N SER A 103 -14.40 -24.23 8.80
CA SER A 103 -15.72 -24.52 9.38
C SER A 103 -16.83 -23.54 8.99
N GLN A 104 -16.49 -22.40 8.38
CA GLN A 104 -17.46 -21.45 7.84
C GLN A 104 -17.18 -21.23 6.35
N GLY A 105 -18.05 -21.78 5.49
CA GLY A 105 -18.04 -21.60 4.02
C GLY A 105 -18.37 -20.18 3.56
N SER A 106 -18.04 -19.17 4.36
CA SER A 106 -18.27 -17.76 4.10
C SER A 106 -17.01 -17.17 3.46
N SER A 107 -17.17 -16.31 2.47
CA SER A 107 -16.09 -15.56 1.80
C SER A 107 -15.17 -14.74 2.73
N SER A 108 -15.53 -14.60 4.00
CA SER A 108 -14.78 -13.89 5.05
C SER A 108 -13.50 -14.58 5.48
N THR A 109 -13.33 -15.87 5.17
CA THR A 109 -12.33 -16.70 5.83
C THR A 109 -10.94 -16.67 5.19
N LEU A 110 -10.86 -16.37 3.89
CA LEU A 110 -9.61 -16.11 3.18
C LEU A 110 -9.11 -14.67 3.36
N LEU A 111 -9.98 -13.80 3.86
CA LEU A 111 -9.75 -12.37 3.91
C LEU A 111 -8.51 -11.98 4.72
N PRO A 112 -8.20 -12.58 5.90
CA PRO A 112 -7.01 -12.21 6.64
C PRO A 112 -5.69 -12.59 5.97
N ILE A 113 -5.68 -13.66 5.17
CA ILE A 113 -4.51 -14.07 4.37
C ILE A 113 -4.34 -13.14 3.18
N LEU A 114 -5.43 -12.75 2.53
CA LEU A 114 -5.41 -11.87 1.36
C LEU A 114 -5.09 -10.42 1.73
N LEU A 115 -5.43 -10.00 2.94
CA LEU A 115 -5.40 -8.61 3.36
C LEU A 115 -4.01 -7.96 3.30
N PRO A 116 -2.91 -8.58 3.78
CA PRO A 116 -1.57 -8.04 3.57
C PRO A 116 -1.20 -7.83 2.11
N PHE A 117 -1.63 -8.74 1.21
CA PHE A 117 -1.35 -8.64 -0.22
C PHE A 117 -2.19 -7.54 -0.88
N SER A 118 -3.47 -7.42 -0.51
CA SER A 118 -4.36 -6.37 -1.02
C SER A 118 -3.93 -4.99 -0.56
N ILE A 119 -3.50 -4.84 0.70
CA ILE A 119 -3.00 -3.56 1.21
C ILE A 119 -1.70 -3.16 0.49
N LEU A 120 -0.81 -4.13 0.23
CA LEU A 120 0.44 -3.91 -0.49
C LEU A 120 0.28 -4.01 -2.02
N ALA A 121 -0.94 -3.95 -2.55
CA ALA A 121 -1.20 -4.18 -3.96
C ALA A 121 -0.36 -3.27 -4.86
N ILE A 122 -0.29 -1.96 -4.57
CA ILE A 122 0.47 -1.02 -5.42
C ILE A 122 1.97 -1.33 -5.45
N PRO A 123 2.69 -1.43 -4.31
CA PRO A 123 4.09 -1.84 -4.32
C PRO A 123 4.35 -3.19 -4.99
N LEU A 124 3.48 -4.19 -4.75
CA LEU A 124 3.65 -5.53 -5.31
C LEU A 124 3.36 -5.56 -6.82
N LEU A 125 2.36 -4.81 -7.28
CA LEU A 125 2.03 -4.70 -8.70
C LEU A 125 3.14 -4.00 -9.46
N ASP A 126 3.71 -2.93 -8.91
CA ASP A 126 4.85 -2.23 -9.51
C ASP A 126 6.07 -3.16 -9.66
N LEU A 127 6.41 -3.88 -8.59
CA LEU A 127 7.46 -4.90 -8.60
C LEU A 127 7.17 -6.00 -9.63
N ALA A 128 5.95 -6.53 -9.66
CA ALA A 128 5.56 -7.60 -10.57
C ALA A 128 5.62 -7.15 -12.03
N MET A 129 5.14 -5.95 -12.35
CA MET A 129 5.21 -5.38 -13.69
C MET A 129 6.67 -5.20 -14.14
N ALA A 130 7.54 -4.74 -13.24
CA ALA A 130 8.98 -4.64 -13.52
C ALA A 130 9.59 -6.02 -13.81
N ILE A 131 9.31 -7.04 -13.00
CA ILE A 131 9.81 -8.41 -13.22
C ILE A 131 9.32 -8.96 -14.56
N ILE A 132 8.03 -8.85 -14.86
CA ILE A 132 7.44 -9.36 -16.11
C ILE A 132 8.09 -8.68 -17.32
N ARG A 133 8.28 -7.37 -17.28
CA ARG A 133 8.92 -6.61 -18.37
C ARG A 133 10.37 -7.03 -18.58
N ARG A 134 11.14 -7.20 -17.49
CA ARG A 134 12.54 -7.67 -17.54
C ARG A 134 12.65 -9.05 -18.17
N LEU A 135 11.79 -9.98 -17.74
CA LEU A 135 11.73 -11.34 -18.29
C LEU A 135 11.35 -11.35 -19.76
N ARG A 136 10.36 -10.54 -20.19
CA ARG A 136 9.99 -10.40 -21.61
C ARG A 136 11.11 -9.81 -22.46
N ALA A 137 11.97 -8.98 -21.89
CA ALA A 137 13.15 -8.43 -22.54
C ALA A 137 14.38 -9.37 -22.50
N GLY A 138 14.24 -10.60 -21.99
CA GLY A 138 15.35 -11.55 -21.84
C GLY A 138 16.40 -11.13 -20.80
N ARG A 139 16.09 -10.15 -19.94
CA ARG A 139 16.99 -9.65 -18.90
C ARG A 139 16.70 -10.36 -17.58
N SER A 140 17.72 -10.38 -16.71
CA SER A 140 17.55 -10.88 -15.33
C SER A 140 16.43 -10.12 -14.60
N PRO A 141 15.60 -10.79 -13.80
CA PRO A 141 14.62 -10.15 -12.92
C PRO A 141 15.19 -9.09 -11.99
N PHE A 142 16.49 -9.15 -11.70
CA PHE A 142 17.20 -8.22 -10.82
C PHE A 142 17.97 -7.12 -11.56
N ALA A 143 17.89 -7.08 -12.89
CA ALA A 143 18.51 -6.01 -13.67
C ALA A 143 17.86 -4.66 -13.35
N ALA A 144 18.64 -3.58 -13.34
CA ALA A 144 18.12 -2.23 -13.13
C ALA A 144 17.09 -1.86 -14.20
N ASP A 145 15.98 -1.26 -13.77
CA ASP A 145 14.87 -0.83 -14.62
C ASP A 145 14.39 0.55 -14.15
N ARG A 146 13.94 1.37 -15.09
CA ARG A 146 13.48 2.75 -14.84
C ARG A 146 12.01 2.95 -15.19
N GLU A 147 11.27 1.91 -15.54
CA GLU A 147 9.85 2.02 -15.87
C GLU A 147 8.92 1.57 -14.74
N HIS A 148 9.03 2.22 -13.59
CA HIS A 148 8.07 2.07 -12.50
C HIS A 148 6.78 2.85 -12.80
N LEU A 149 5.68 2.50 -12.12
CA LEU A 149 4.37 3.12 -12.28
C LEU A 149 4.44 4.64 -12.15
N HIS A 150 5.26 5.15 -11.23
CA HIS A 150 5.44 6.58 -11.03
C HIS A 150 6.10 7.26 -12.24
N HIS A 151 7.09 6.62 -12.89
CA HIS A 151 7.69 7.14 -14.11
C HIS A 151 6.69 7.19 -15.25
N ARG A 152 5.87 6.14 -15.43
CA ARG A 152 4.83 6.13 -16.46
C ARG A 152 3.81 7.26 -16.32
N ILE A 153 3.45 7.61 -15.09
CA ILE A 153 2.52 8.74 -14.83
C ILE A 153 3.24 10.07 -15.09
N LEU A 154 4.52 10.20 -14.71
CA LEU A 154 5.32 11.39 -15.02
C LEU A 154 5.50 11.58 -16.54
N ASP A 155 5.66 10.50 -17.30
CA ASP A 155 5.81 10.53 -18.77
C ASP A 155 4.54 11.03 -19.49
N LEU A 156 3.39 11.01 -18.81
CA LEU A 156 2.15 11.65 -19.29
C LEU A 156 2.17 13.18 -19.10
N GLY A 157 3.26 13.76 -18.60
CA GLY A 157 3.42 15.19 -18.31
C GLY A 157 2.81 15.62 -16.96
N ILE A 158 2.39 14.67 -16.12
CA ILE A 158 1.82 14.95 -14.80
C ILE A 158 2.96 15.30 -13.83
N SER A 159 2.80 16.37 -13.05
CA SER A 159 3.83 16.80 -12.09
C SER A 159 4.06 15.78 -10.96
N HIS A 160 5.26 15.77 -10.37
CA HIS A 160 5.66 14.91 -9.25
C HIS A 160 4.62 14.83 -8.12
N ARG A 161 4.16 15.99 -7.60
CA ARG A 161 3.15 16.05 -6.52
C ARG A 161 1.83 15.36 -6.91
N ARG A 162 1.36 15.60 -8.14
CA ARG A 162 0.11 15.02 -8.65
C ARG A 162 0.22 13.51 -8.80
N THR A 163 1.36 13.01 -9.32
CA THR A 163 1.65 11.59 -9.40
C THR A 163 1.62 10.92 -8.03
N THR A 164 2.26 11.53 -7.03
CA THR A 164 2.25 11.03 -5.65
C THR A 164 0.83 10.92 -5.09
N VAL A 165 0.00 11.94 -5.27
CA VAL A 165 -1.41 11.93 -4.81
C VAL A 165 -2.24 10.85 -5.51
N ILE A 166 -2.08 10.68 -6.83
CA ILE A 166 -2.80 9.63 -7.57
C ILE A 166 -2.44 8.24 -7.03
N LEU A 167 -1.14 7.99 -6.78
CA LEU A 167 -0.69 6.70 -6.26
C LEU A 167 -1.10 6.47 -4.79
N TYR A 168 -1.22 7.53 -3.99
CA TYR A 168 -1.85 7.44 -2.67
C TYR A 168 -3.31 7.02 -2.78
N MET A 169 -4.06 7.62 -3.72
CA MET A 169 -5.46 7.27 -3.93
C MET A 169 -5.62 5.84 -4.39
N TRP A 170 -4.78 5.35 -5.31
CA TRP A 170 -4.82 3.96 -5.73
C TRP A 170 -4.49 3.00 -4.58
N THR A 171 -3.48 3.35 -3.77
CA THR A 171 -3.14 2.57 -2.57
C THR A 171 -4.31 2.54 -1.58
N ALA A 172 -4.93 3.69 -1.30
CA ALA A 172 -6.10 3.79 -0.43
C ALA A 172 -7.31 3.02 -1.00
N GLY A 173 -7.48 3.03 -2.32
CA GLY A 173 -8.56 2.34 -3.04
C GLY A 173 -8.47 0.82 -2.97
N PHE A 174 -7.29 0.27 -2.71
CA PHE A 174 -7.14 -1.15 -2.34
C PHE A 174 -7.15 -1.35 -0.82
N ALA A 175 -6.33 -0.61 -0.08
CA ALA A 175 -6.09 -0.87 1.33
C ALA A 175 -7.31 -0.63 2.24
N ILE A 176 -8.01 0.50 2.07
CA ILE A 176 -9.13 0.88 2.93
C ILE A 176 -10.34 -0.05 2.71
N PRO A 177 -10.80 -0.28 1.46
CA PRO A 177 -11.89 -1.22 1.20
C PRO A 177 -11.61 -2.62 1.73
N THR A 178 -10.39 -3.14 1.58
CA THR A 178 -10.06 -4.47 2.11
C THR A 178 -10.17 -4.52 3.63
N ALA A 179 -9.67 -3.50 4.34
CA ALA A 179 -9.81 -3.44 5.79
C ALA A 179 -11.28 -3.35 6.23
N ILE A 180 -12.10 -2.57 5.50
CA ILE A 180 -13.52 -2.41 5.77
C ILE A 180 -14.31 -3.70 5.48
N ALA A 181 -14.03 -4.38 4.37
CA ALA A 181 -14.71 -5.60 3.93
C ALA A 181 -14.65 -6.74 4.95
N ALA A 182 -13.71 -6.68 5.90
CA ALA A 182 -13.60 -7.67 6.97
C ALA A 182 -14.65 -7.54 8.05
N PHE A 183 -15.28 -6.38 8.18
CA PHE A 183 -16.20 -6.07 9.27
C PHE A 183 -17.55 -5.56 8.79
N THR A 184 -17.70 -5.35 7.48
CA THR A 184 -18.95 -4.93 6.86
C THR A 184 -19.23 -5.72 5.59
N SER A 185 -20.40 -5.53 5.02
CA SER A 185 -20.77 -6.17 3.77
C SER A 185 -19.85 -5.78 2.62
N ALA A 186 -19.44 -6.77 1.81
CA ALA A 186 -18.52 -6.56 0.69
C ALA A 186 -18.98 -5.49 -0.32
N TRP A 187 -20.29 -5.28 -0.48
CA TRP A 187 -20.83 -4.24 -1.36
C TRP A 187 -20.48 -2.82 -0.88
N ILE A 188 -20.44 -2.57 0.44
CA ILE A 188 -20.05 -1.26 1.01
C ILE A 188 -18.58 -1.01 0.72
N ALA A 189 -17.72 -2.01 0.96
CA ALA A 189 -16.31 -1.92 0.61
C ALA A 189 -16.12 -1.68 -0.89
N GLY A 190 -16.89 -2.37 -1.74
CA GLY A 190 -16.89 -2.16 -3.19
C GLY A 190 -17.28 -0.73 -3.60
N LEU A 191 -18.28 -0.13 -2.95
CA LEU A 191 -18.65 1.27 -3.18
C LEU A 191 -17.56 2.25 -2.75
N VAL A 192 -16.91 2.01 -1.61
CA VAL A 192 -15.77 2.83 -1.15
C VAL A 192 -14.62 2.74 -2.15
N ALA A 193 -14.29 1.54 -2.62
CA ALA A 193 -13.28 1.33 -3.65
C ALA A 193 -13.64 2.09 -4.93
N LEU A 194 -14.87 1.93 -5.42
CA LEU A 194 -15.36 2.59 -6.62
C LEU A 194 -15.29 4.12 -6.50
N ALA A 195 -15.68 4.68 -5.36
CA ALA A 195 -15.63 6.12 -5.12
C ALA A 195 -14.19 6.65 -5.15
N ILE A 196 -13.25 5.96 -4.50
CA ILE A 196 -11.83 6.34 -4.49
C ILE A 196 -11.24 6.25 -5.91
N PHE A 197 -11.48 5.16 -6.63
CA PHE A 197 -10.99 4.99 -7.99
C PHE A 197 -11.60 6.00 -8.96
N ALA A 198 -12.91 6.25 -8.87
CA ALA A 198 -13.59 7.24 -9.70
C ALA A 198 -13.02 8.65 -9.47
N LEU A 199 -12.79 9.04 -8.21
CA LEU A 199 -12.17 10.31 -7.87
C LEU A 199 -10.71 10.39 -8.38
N SER A 200 -9.94 9.31 -8.24
CA SER A 200 -8.56 9.26 -8.75
C SER A 200 -8.51 9.42 -10.28
N LEU A 201 -9.48 8.83 -10.99
CA LEU A 201 -9.58 8.89 -12.43
C LEU A 201 -10.04 10.28 -12.90
N ALA A 202 -11.00 10.89 -12.19
CA ALA A 202 -11.43 12.26 -12.44
C ALA A 202 -10.28 13.25 -12.32
N LEU A 203 -9.46 13.15 -11.25
CA LEU A 203 -8.27 13.99 -11.08
C LEU A 203 -7.23 13.77 -12.19
N LEU A 204 -7.01 12.52 -12.60
CA LEU A 204 -6.08 12.20 -13.69
C LEU A 204 -6.54 12.84 -15.01
N PHE A 205 -7.84 12.80 -15.32
CA PHE A 205 -8.39 13.47 -16.50
C PHE A 205 -8.32 14.99 -16.41
N GLU A 206 -8.58 15.56 -15.23
CA GLU A 206 -8.48 17.00 -15.00
C GLU A 206 -7.04 17.50 -15.21
N PHE A 207 -6.06 16.82 -14.64
CA PHE A 207 -4.65 17.16 -14.84
C PHE A 207 -4.20 17.03 -16.30
N LYS A 208 -4.70 16.00 -17.02
CA LYS A 208 -4.42 15.85 -18.45
C LYS A 208 -5.04 16.97 -19.28
N LYS A 209 -6.25 17.41 -18.92
CA LYS A 209 -6.96 18.52 -19.60
C LYS A 209 -6.26 19.86 -19.40
N GLU A 210 -5.75 20.13 -18.20
CA GLU A 210 -4.92 21.31 -17.94
C GLU A 210 -3.66 21.31 -18.82
N LEU A 211 -3.00 20.15 -18.96
CA LEU A 211 -1.80 20.04 -19.78
C LEU A 211 -2.08 20.32 -21.27
N SER A 212 -3.21 19.86 -21.80
CA SER A 212 -3.60 20.11 -23.19
C SER A 212 -4.01 21.56 -23.51
N ARG A 213 -4.13 22.42 -22.49
CA ARG A 213 -4.53 23.83 -22.63
C ARG A 213 -3.33 24.79 -22.66
N ILE A 214 -2.13 24.29 -22.36
CA ILE A 214 -0.87 25.03 -22.35
C ILE A 214 -0.14 24.75 -23.67
#